data_AF-A0AAV2YNH3-F1
#
_entry.id   AF-A0AAV2YNH3-F1
#
_cell.length_a   1.000
_cell.length_b   1.000
_cell.length_c   1.000
_cell.angle_alpha   90.00
_cell.angle_beta   90.00
_cell.angle_gamma   90.00
#
_symmetry.space_group_name_H-M   'P 1'
#
loop_
_entity.id
_entity.type
_entity.pdbx_description
1 polymer ?
#
loop_
_entity_poly.entity_id
_entity_poly.type
_entity_poly.pdbx_seq_one_letter_code
_entity_poly.pdbx_strand_id
1 'polypeptide(L)'
;MSKTAMTKSQLLKHLQNVAERATPRKRLNGVHVRAITDELMATWTRSLQETGTASFPGLGRFRIDKRSGVIKFKASTLWEDKIAGNVTSSRRHSGFDADDVEDEDDSDDDDDEYGSHGNAHPRRQ
;
A
#
# COMPACT_ATOMS: atom_id res chain seq x y z
N MET A 1 26.44 17.18 -4.38
CA MET A 1 25.45 17.18 -5.48
C MET A 1 24.11 17.60 -4.91
N SER A 2 23.59 18.78 -5.27
CA SER A 2 22.27 19.22 -4.82
C SER A 2 21.22 18.30 -5.44
N LYS A 3 20.58 17.45 -4.63
CA LYS A 3 19.42 16.65 -5.05
C LYS A 3 18.23 17.60 -5.14
N THR A 4 18.11 18.31 -6.26
CA THR A 4 16.93 19.11 -6.53
C THR A 4 15.72 18.19 -6.53
N ALA A 5 14.74 18.48 -5.67
CA ALA A 5 13.49 17.73 -5.66
C ALA A 5 12.86 17.75 -7.06
N MET A 6 12.43 16.58 -7.55
CA MET A 6 11.78 16.49 -8.86
C MET A 6 10.45 17.22 -8.83
N THR A 7 10.25 18.14 -9.77
CA THR A 7 8.99 18.88 -9.89
C THR A 7 7.93 18.06 -10.64
N LYS A 8 6.64 18.41 -10.47
CA LYS A 8 5.54 17.79 -11.23
C LYS A 8 5.76 17.87 -12.74
N SER A 9 6.27 19.00 -13.25
CA SER A 9 6.55 19.17 -14.68
C SER A 9 7.70 18.28 -15.17
N GLN A 10 8.73 18.07 -14.36
CA GLN A 10 9.82 17.14 -14.67
C GLN A 10 9.33 15.68 -14.69
N LEU A 11 8.49 15.29 -13.73
CA LEU A 11 7.86 13.98 -13.70
C LEU A 11 7.01 13.72 -14.95
N LEU A 12 6.11 14.65 -15.30
CA LEU A 12 5.25 14.51 -16.47
C LEU A 12 6.05 14.39 -17.77
N LYS A 13 7.11 15.19 -17.93
CA LYS A 13 8.01 15.09 -19.08
C LYS A 13 8.74 13.75 -19.12
N HIS A 14 9.18 13.23 -17.98
CA HIS A 14 9.80 11.91 -17.89
C HIS A 14 8.81 10.80 -18.28
N LEU A 15 7.58 10.82 -17.75
CA LEU A 15 6.54 9.85 -18.06
C LEU A 15 6.15 9.88 -19.54
N GLN A 16 6.09 11.07 -20.15
CA GLN A 16 5.87 11.19 -21.59
C GLN A 16 6.99 10.53 -22.39
N ASN A 17 8.25 10.78 -22.05
CA ASN A 17 9.39 10.15 -22.73
C ASN A 17 9.37 8.61 -22.58
N VAL A 18 8.98 8.10 -21.41
CA VAL A 18 8.84 6.65 -21.17
C VAL A 18 7.70 6.07 -22.02
N ALA A 19 6.55 6.73 -22.05
CA ALA A 19 5.39 6.31 -22.84
C ALA A 19 5.72 6.30 -24.35
N GLU A 20 6.36 7.35 -24.86
CA GLU A 20 6.78 7.43 -26.26
C GLU A 20 7.76 6.29 -26.66
N ARG A 21 8.65 5.90 -25.75
CA ARG A 21 9.58 4.78 -25.96
C ARG A 21 8.88 3.41 -25.89
N ALA A 22 7.89 3.27 -25.02
CA ALA A 22 7.16 2.01 -24.81
C ALA A 22 6.14 1.71 -25.92
N THR A 23 5.49 2.74 -26.48
CA THR A 23 4.45 2.57 -27.51
C THR A 23 4.75 3.35 -28.79
N PRO A 24 5.69 2.88 -29.62
CA PRO A 24 6.09 3.60 -30.85
C PRO A 24 4.95 3.80 -31.87
N ARG A 25 3.89 2.97 -31.80
CA ARG A 25 2.74 3.00 -32.72
C ARG A 25 1.56 3.87 -32.25
N LYS A 26 1.45 4.18 -30.94
CA LYS A 26 0.41 5.05 -30.38
C LYS A 26 1.11 6.10 -29.53
N ARG A 27 1.27 7.30 -30.08
CA ARG A 27 1.87 8.42 -29.34
C ARG A 27 0.90 8.86 -28.26
N LEU A 28 1.10 8.40 -27.03
CA LEU A 28 0.49 9.01 -25.86
C LEU A 28 1.03 10.44 -25.75
N ASN A 29 0.25 11.39 -26.26
CA ASN A 29 0.57 12.82 -26.13
C ASN A 29 0.57 13.23 -24.64
N GLY A 30 1.31 14.28 -24.28
CA GLY A 30 1.44 14.79 -22.91
C GLY A 30 0.11 15.08 -22.20
N VAL A 31 -0.96 15.36 -22.95
CA VAL A 31 -2.33 15.48 -22.42
C VAL A 31 -2.80 14.17 -21.78
N HIS A 32 -2.60 13.03 -22.46
CA HIS A 32 -2.98 11.71 -21.93
C HIS A 32 -2.13 11.34 -20.71
N VAL A 33 -0.82 11.60 -20.77
CA VAL A 33 0.11 11.34 -19.67
C VAL A 33 -0.31 12.12 -18.42
N ARG A 34 -0.66 13.41 -18.60
CA ARG A 34 -1.17 14.24 -17.52
C ARG A 34 -2.47 13.71 -16.95
N ALA A 35 -3.44 13.39 -17.81
CA ALA A 35 -4.74 12.87 -17.37
C ALA A 35 -4.59 11.58 -16.54
N ILE A 36 -3.80 10.62 -17.02
CA ILE A 36 -3.52 9.36 -16.32
C ILE A 36 -2.81 9.63 -14.98
N THR A 37 -1.84 10.55 -14.96
CA THR A 37 -1.11 10.88 -13.72
C THR A 37 -2.03 11.54 -12.70
N ASP A 38 -2.89 12.47 -13.12
CA ASP A 38 -3.83 13.15 -12.24
C ASP A 38 -4.88 12.17 -11.71
N GLU A 39 -5.39 11.26 -12.54
CA GLU A 39 -6.34 10.20 -12.15
C GLU A 39 -5.72 9.19 -11.17
N LEU A 40 -4.47 8.77 -11.40
CA LEU A 40 -3.74 7.90 -10.49
C LEU A 40 -3.59 8.53 -9.11
N MET A 41 -3.17 9.81 -9.06
CA MET A 41 -3.00 10.53 -7.79
C MET A 41 -4.32 10.76 -7.07
N ALA A 42 -5.39 11.05 -7.82
CA ALA A 42 -6.73 11.21 -7.26
C ALA A 42 -7.25 9.90 -6.65
N THR A 43 -7.09 8.78 -7.37
CA THR A 43 -7.49 7.44 -6.91
C THR A 43 -6.71 7.04 -5.67
N TRP A 44 -5.39 7.26 -5.68
CA TRP A 44 -4.54 7.00 -4.53
C TRP A 44 -4.94 7.83 -3.30
N THR A 45 -5.22 9.13 -3.50
CA THR A 45 -5.66 10.03 -2.42
C THR A 45 -6.99 9.56 -1.83
N ARG A 46 -7.94 9.17 -2.70
CA ARG A 46 -9.24 8.63 -2.27
C ARG A 46 -9.07 7.34 -1.46
N SER A 47 -8.28 6.38 -1.96
CA SER A 47 -7.98 5.13 -1.23
C SER A 47 -7.39 5.41 0.15
N LEU A 48 -6.48 6.38 0.25
CA LEU A 48 -5.84 6.75 1.50
C LEU A 48 -6.84 7.40 2.48
N GLN A 49 -7.77 8.20 1.98
CA GLN A 49 -8.83 8.82 2.79
C GLN A 49 -9.88 7.81 3.27
N GLU A 50 -10.30 6.89 2.40
CA GLU A 50 -11.36 5.93 2.68
C GLU A 50 -10.90 4.80 3.61
N THR A 51 -9.70 4.24 3.36
CA THR A 51 -9.20 3.07 4.10
C THR A 51 -8.18 3.43 5.18
N GLY A 52 -7.74 4.70 5.22
CA GLY A 52 -6.64 5.15 6.07
C GLY A 52 -5.26 4.66 5.60
N THR A 53 -5.17 3.86 4.53
CA THR A 53 -3.90 3.34 4.01
C THR A 53 -3.86 3.30 2.48
N ALA A 54 -2.66 3.37 1.90
CA ALA A 54 -2.48 3.16 0.46
C ALA A 54 -1.07 2.62 0.21
N SER A 55 -0.90 1.72 -0.76
CA SER A 55 0.40 1.11 -1.05
C SER A 55 0.76 1.20 -2.52
N PHE A 56 2.06 1.39 -2.78
CA PHE A 56 2.66 1.27 -4.11
C PHE A 56 3.68 0.13 -4.08
N PRO A 57 3.43 -0.96 -4.83
CA PRO A 57 4.35 -2.09 -4.89
C PRO A 57 5.77 -1.65 -5.27
N GLY A 58 6.77 -2.09 -4.49
CA GLY A 58 8.19 -1.75 -4.69
C GLY A 58 8.59 -0.32 -4.32
N LEU A 59 7.66 0.52 -3.86
CA LEU A 59 7.94 1.85 -3.31
C LEU A 59 7.74 1.87 -1.80
N GLY A 60 6.54 1.52 -1.32
CA GLY A 60 6.20 1.55 0.10
C GLY A 60 4.71 1.70 0.40
N ARG A 61 4.40 1.94 1.67
CA ARG A 61 3.04 2.07 2.22
C ARG A 61 2.86 3.42 2.89
N PHE A 62 1.70 4.02 2.68
CA PHE A 62 1.24 5.25 3.31
C PHE A 62 0.12 4.91 4.29
N ARG A 63 0.10 5.57 5.44
CA ARG A 63 -0.95 5.45 6.46
C ARG A 63 -1.31 6.83 6.99
N ILE A 64 -2.59 7.11 7.22
CA ILE A 64 -3.03 8.30 7.94
C ILE A 64 -3.02 7.98 9.43
N ASP A 65 -2.31 8.80 10.21
CA ASP A 65 -2.43 8.79 11.67
C ASP A 65 -3.80 9.36 12.06
N LYS A 66 -4.67 8.51 12.63
CA LYS A 66 -6.05 8.88 12.98
C LYS A 66 -6.15 10.02 14.00
N ARG A 67 -5.14 10.24 14.85
CA ARG A 67 -5.14 11.30 15.86
C ARG A 67 -4.68 12.64 15.31
N SER A 68 -3.65 12.63 14.46
CA SER A 68 -3.02 13.86 13.96
C SER A 68 -3.42 14.23 12.52
N GLY A 69 -4.03 13.31 11.78
CA GLY A 69 -4.30 13.45 10.34
C GLY A 69 -3.03 13.41 9.48
N VAL A 70 -1.87 13.17 10.08
CA VAL A 70 -0.58 13.18 9.38
C VAL A 70 -0.41 11.91 8.54
N ILE A 71 -0.02 12.08 7.29
CA ILE A 71 0.32 10.96 6.40
C ILE A 71 1.74 10.50 6.74
N LYS A 72 1.86 9.25 7.20
CA LYS A 72 3.15 8.57 7.44
C LYS A 72 3.48 7.68 6.25
N PHE A 73 4.75 7.68 5.85
CA PHE A 73 5.27 6.84 4.77
C PHE A 73 6.28 5.84 5.35
N LYS A 74 6.08 4.54 5.07
CA LYS A 74 7.04 3.46 5.31
C LYS A 74 7.55 2.97 3.96
N ALA A 75 8.83 3.16 3.68
CA ALA A 75 9.46 2.65 2.47
C ALA A 75 9.42 1.11 2.44
N SER A 76 9.40 0.55 1.23
CA SER A 76 9.62 -0.89 1.06
C SER A 76 11.11 -1.22 1.13
N THR A 77 11.44 -2.44 1.55
CA THR A 77 12.81 -2.99 1.54
C THR A 77 13.48 -2.84 0.17
N LEU A 78 12.75 -3.14 -0.92
CA LEU A 78 13.21 -2.96 -2.30
C LEU A 78 13.62 -1.52 -2.62
N TRP A 79 12.90 -0.54 -2.07
CA TRP A 79 13.21 0.87 -2.26
C TRP A 79 14.44 1.28 -1.45
N GLU A 80 14.53 0.82 -0.21
CA GLU A 80 15.66 1.07 0.69
C GLU A 80 16.96 0.47 0.13
N ASP A 81 16.93 -0.78 -0.34
CA ASP A 81 18.05 -1.47 -0.97
C ASP A 81 18.54 -0.71 -2.21
N LYS A 82 17.60 -0.24 -3.04
CA LYS A 82 17.90 0.54 -4.25
C LYS A 82 18.58 1.88 -3.93
N ILE A 83 18.17 2.55 -2.85
CA ILE A 83 18.80 3.81 -2.41
C ILE A 83 20.15 3.55 -1.76
N ALA A 84 20.29 2.46 -1.00
CA ALA A 84 21.54 2.05 -0.36
C ALA A 84 22.59 1.56 -1.37
N GLY A 85 22.21 1.36 -2.64
CA GLY A 85 23.10 0.82 -3.67
C GLY A 85 23.37 -0.66 -3.50
N ASN A 86 22.56 -1.37 -2.70
CA ASN A 86 22.72 -2.79 -2.44
C ASN A 86 21.95 -3.59 -3.51
N VAL A 87 22.58 -3.85 -4.65
CA VAL A 87 21.94 -4.48 -5.83
C VAL A 87 21.81 -6.01 -5.69
N THR A 88 21.83 -6.54 -4.47
CA THR A 88 22.01 -7.98 -4.21
C THR A 88 20.73 -8.70 -3.79
N SER A 89 19.57 -8.48 -4.41
CA SER A 89 18.37 -9.28 -4.06
C SER A 89 17.35 -9.49 -5.18
N SER A 90 17.81 -9.85 -6.39
CA SER A 90 16.92 -10.46 -7.41
C SER A 90 16.61 -11.95 -7.15
N ARG A 91 16.66 -12.46 -5.91
CA ARG A 91 16.46 -13.90 -5.68
C ARG A 91 15.76 -14.36 -4.41
N ARG A 92 15.22 -13.47 -3.58
CA ARG A 92 14.45 -13.86 -2.38
C ARG A 92 13.28 -12.92 -2.14
N HIS A 93 12.23 -13.01 -2.95
CA HIS A 93 10.92 -12.54 -2.50
C HIS A 93 9.80 -13.36 -3.16
N SER A 94 9.90 -14.68 -3.03
CA SER A 94 8.73 -15.56 -2.99
C SER A 94 8.29 -15.60 -1.53
N GLY A 95 7.58 -14.58 -1.08
CA GLY A 95 7.23 -14.42 0.32
C GLY A 95 6.66 -13.04 0.51
N PHE A 96 5.39 -12.93 0.13
CA PHE A 96 4.45 -11.98 0.70
C PHE A 96 4.79 -11.81 2.19
N ASP A 97 5.12 -10.60 2.65
CA ASP A 97 5.12 -10.27 4.08
C ASP A 97 3.66 -10.39 4.55
N ALA A 98 3.25 -11.62 4.83
CA ALA A 98 1.98 -12.03 5.40
C ALA A 98 2.00 -11.95 6.94
N ASP A 99 3.15 -11.65 7.54
CA ASP A 99 3.39 -11.73 8.99
C ASP A 99 3.42 -10.36 9.67
N ASP A 100 2.49 -9.47 9.33
CA ASP A 100 2.22 -8.26 10.14
C ASP A 100 0.71 -7.95 10.14
N VAL A 101 -0.07 -9.02 10.32
CA VAL A 101 -1.43 -8.99 10.85
C VAL A 101 -1.40 -9.68 12.22
N GLU A 102 -0.76 -9.04 13.18
CA GLU A 102 -1.21 -9.19 14.56
C GLU A 102 -2.47 -8.33 14.68
N ASP A 103 -3.62 -8.94 14.37
CA ASP A 103 -4.91 -8.52 14.92
C ASP A 103 -4.82 -8.85 16.42
N GLU A 104 -4.50 -7.85 17.23
CA GLU A 104 -4.70 -7.90 18.68
C GLU A 104 -6.22 -7.91 18.93
N ASP A 105 -6.77 -9.12 19.00
CA ASP A 105 -8.12 -9.41 19.48
C ASP A 105 -8.16 -9.30 21.01
N ASP A 106 -8.19 -8.07 21.52
CA ASP A 106 -8.59 -7.78 22.90
C ASP A 106 -10.13 -7.79 22.96
N SER A 107 -10.71 -8.98 22.94
CA SER A 107 -12.09 -9.22 23.34
C SER A 107 -12.10 -9.65 24.81
N ASP A 108 -11.99 -8.68 25.72
CA ASP A 108 -12.49 -8.81 27.09
C ASP A 108 -14.03 -8.72 27.02
N ASP A 109 -14.69 -9.85 26.76
CA ASP A 109 -16.13 -10.01 26.98
C ASP A 109 -16.31 -10.83 28.27
N ASP A 110 -16.60 -10.10 29.35
CA ASP A 110 -17.07 -10.59 30.64
C ASP A 110 -18.40 -11.34 30.44
N ASP A 111 -18.39 -12.67 30.42
CA ASP A 111 -19.61 -13.47 30.41
C ASP A 111 -20.00 -13.96 31.81
N ASP A 112 -21.21 -13.55 32.17
CA ASP A 112 -21.82 -13.54 33.49
C ASP A 112 -22.18 -14.91 34.10
N GLU A 113 -22.28 -14.83 35.43
CA GLU A 113 -22.75 -15.81 36.40
C GLU A 113 -24.25 -16.22 36.23
N TYR A 114 -24.58 -17.44 36.68
CA TYR A 114 -25.90 -18.02 37.02
C TYR A 114 -26.83 -18.64 35.96
N GLY A 115 -27.13 -19.95 36.11
CA GLY A 115 -28.40 -20.53 35.62
C GLY A 115 -28.50 -22.04 35.48
N SER A 116 -28.84 -22.75 36.56
CA SER A 116 -29.25 -24.17 36.64
C SER A 116 -30.32 -24.61 35.62
N HIS A 117 -30.15 -25.79 35.01
CA HIS A 117 -31.12 -26.92 34.92
C HIS A 117 -30.78 -27.87 33.75
N GLY A 118 -30.64 -29.16 34.05
CA GLY A 118 -30.19 -30.18 33.11
C GLY A 118 -31.25 -30.71 32.14
N ASN A 119 -30.82 -31.55 31.20
CA ASN A 119 -31.38 -32.90 31.06
C ASN A 119 -30.55 -33.79 30.13
N ALA A 120 -30.75 -35.09 30.36
CA ALA A 120 -30.05 -36.26 29.86
C ALA A 120 -29.90 -36.42 28.33
N HIS A 121 -28.81 -37.10 27.95
CA HIS A 121 -28.64 -37.88 26.71
C HIS A 121 -29.84 -38.81 26.41
N PRO A 122 -30.07 -39.16 25.14
CA PRO A 122 -29.62 -40.49 24.70
C PRO A 122 -29.00 -40.58 23.29
N ARG A 123 -28.25 -41.68 23.13
CA ARG A 123 -27.53 -42.19 21.96
C ARG A 123 -28.47 -42.76 20.88
N ARG A 124 -27.99 -42.66 19.62
CA ARG A 124 -28.05 -43.61 18.48
C ARG A 124 -29.31 -44.45 18.26
N GLN A 125 -29.77 -44.46 17.00
CA GLN A 125 -29.75 -45.68 16.17
C GLN A 125 -29.13 -45.35 14.81
#